data_AF-J3A1I3-F1
#
_entry.id   AF-J3A1I3-F1
#
_cell.length_a   1.000
_cell.length_b   1.000
_cell.length_c   1.000
_cell.angle_alpha   90.00
_cell.angle_beta   90.00
_cell.angle_gamma   90.00
#
_symmetry.space_group_name_H-M   'P 1'
#
loop_
_entity.id
_entity.type
_entity.pdbx_description
1 polymer ?
#
loop_
_entity_poly.entity_id
_entity_poly.type
_entity_poly.pdbx_seq_one_letter_code
_entity_poly.pdbx_strand_id
1 'polypeptide(L)'
;MGMSNKWIVGIALSCVFQVGCVSKVAQQEQYSGFLGNYQGLEEQTTPSEQKVLRWVSPGFDPRAYSTVVFRQMELYPAPKPTARVSLKTLQDLQLMTSNSVKSAFAQRYTIVPYAQLAPTDSRSLILQAAITHVSANNEGMHWYEAVPIAAIVGATQAATGHRDQTAEMYIEADLIDAQSGLPVAKMVRKVFGATLKNAEQPIVANDFKVALKGMTDDMQALLLKR
;
A
#
# COMPACT_ATOMS: atom_id res chain seq x y z
N MET A 1 7.89 -51.55 28.66
CA MET A 1 8.17 -50.17 28.23
C MET A 1 7.38 -49.90 26.96
N GLY A 2 6.18 -49.33 27.08
CA GLY A 2 5.35 -48.96 25.94
C GLY A 2 5.40 -47.45 25.74
N MET A 3 6.23 -46.98 24.81
CA MET A 3 6.26 -45.56 24.44
C MET A 3 5.11 -45.26 23.48
N SER A 4 4.39 -44.20 23.81
CA SER A 4 3.11 -43.80 23.23
C SER A 4 3.26 -43.14 21.85
N ASN A 5 2.52 -43.64 20.86
CA ASN A 5 2.40 -43.09 19.49
C ASN A 5 1.69 -41.71 19.41
N LYS A 6 1.55 -40.98 20.52
CA LYS A 6 0.84 -39.69 20.57
C LYS A 6 1.61 -38.50 19.97
N TRP A 7 2.89 -38.66 19.63
CA TRP A 7 3.73 -37.58 19.13
C TRP A 7 3.75 -37.45 17.59
N ILE A 8 3.29 -38.47 16.85
CA ILE A 8 3.34 -38.45 15.38
C ILE A 8 2.12 -37.74 14.76
N VAL A 9 0.99 -37.70 15.46
CA VAL A 9 -0.24 -37.04 14.97
C VAL A 9 -0.19 -35.51 15.13
N GLY A 10 0.66 -34.98 16.02
CA GLY A 10 0.77 -33.53 16.26
C GLY A 10 1.56 -32.76 15.20
N ILE A 11 2.46 -33.42 14.45
CA ILE A 11 3.33 -32.75 13.47
C ILE A 11 2.68 -32.69 12.07
N ALA A 12 1.80 -33.63 11.73
CA ALA A 12 1.15 -33.66 10.42
C ALA A 12 0.06 -32.59 10.22
N LEU A 13 -0.57 -32.09 11.30
CA LEU A 13 -1.68 -31.13 11.18
C LEU A 13 -1.24 -29.66 11.16
N SER A 14 0.01 -29.35 11.49
CA SER A 14 0.53 -27.97 11.45
C SER A 14 1.05 -27.55 10.08
N CYS A 15 1.29 -28.48 9.15
CA CYS A 15 1.84 -28.18 7.82
C CYS A 15 0.78 -27.80 6.78
N VAL A 16 -0.52 -28.00 7.04
CA VAL A 16 -1.59 -27.74 6.06
C VAL A 16 -2.05 -26.28 6.04
N PHE A 17 -1.67 -25.46 7.04
CA PHE A 17 -2.10 -24.05 7.14
C PHE A 17 -1.07 -23.01 6.70
N GLN A 18 0.08 -23.40 6.15
CA GLN A 18 1.05 -22.45 5.60
C GLN A 18 1.01 -22.40 4.06
N VAL A 19 -0.20 -22.35 3.49
CA VAL A 19 -0.34 -21.69 2.19
C VAL A 19 -0.20 -20.20 2.50
N GLY A 20 0.97 -19.64 2.22
CA GLY A 20 1.25 -18.22 2.37
C GLY A 20 0.31 -17.42 1.47
N CYS A 21 -0.90 -17.13 1.94
CA CYS A 21 -1.72 -16.06 1.41
C CYS A 21 -0.90 -14.79 1.58
N VAL A 22 -0.42 -14.22 0.47
CA VAL A 22 0.18 -12.89 0.48
C VAL A 22 -0.83 -11.97 1.17
N SER A 23 -0.43 -11.41 2.32
CA SER A 23 -1.29 -10.50 3.07
C SER A 23 -1.69 -9.35 2.14
N LYS A 24 -3.00 -9.15 1.98
CA LYS A 24 -3.56 -8.05 1.19
C LYS A 24 -3.42 -6.70 1.89
N VAL A 25 -3.08 -6.72 3.17
CA VAL A 25 -2.88 -5.55 4.03
C VAL A 25 -1.43 -5.49 4.52
N ALA A 26 -0.93 -4.28 4.76
CA ALA A 26 0.42 -4.08 5.30
C ALA A 26 0.51 -4.65 6.73
N GLN A 27 1.56 -5.42 7.00
CA GLN A 27 1.88 -5.97 8.32
C GLN A 27 2.79 -5.02 9.09
N GLN A 28 2.87 -5.17 10.41
CA GLN A 28 3.60 -4.25 11.27
C GLN A 28 5.09 -4.17 10.93
N GLU A 29 5.68 -5.27 10.48
CA GLU A 29 7.07 -5.38 10.04
C GLU A 29 7.34 -4.60 8.75
N GLN A 30 6.28 -4.21 8.03
CA GLN A 30 6.34 -3.47 6.77
C GLN A 30 6.15 -1.96 6.96
N TYR A 31 5.97 -1.50 8.21
CA TYR A 31 5.85 -0.09 8.53
C TYR A 31 7.21 0.61 8.43
N SER A 32 7.28 1.67 7.64
CA SER A 32 8.55 2.37 7.38
C SER A 32 9.01 3.29 8.52
N GLY A 33 8.10 3.67 9.41
CA GLY A 33 8.28 4.72 10.40
C GLY A 33 7.82 6.11 9.93
N PHE A 34 7.34 6.27 8.70
CA PHE A 34 6.94 7.57 8.13
C PHE A 34 5.86 8.28 8.96
N LEU A 35 4.83 7.56 9.41
CA LEU A 35 3.73 8.16 10.19
C LEU A 35 4.12 8.58 11.61
N GLY A 36 5.27 8.15 12.13
CA GLY A 36 5.70 8.33 13.52
C GLY A 36 4.87 7.57 14.56
N ASN A 37 3.57 7.33 14.32
CA ASN A 37 2.68 6.54 15.16
C ASN A 37 1.56 5.86 14.35
N TYR A 38 1.54 4.53 14.40
CA TYR A 38 0.60 3.63 13.69
C TYR A 38 -0.61 3.19 14.55
N GLN A 39 -0.72 3.66 15.78
CA GLN A 39 -1.80 3.27 16.69
C GLN A 39 -3.18 3.64 16.13
N GLY A 40 -4.14 2.72 16.31
CA GLY A 40 -5.54 2.90 15.89
C GLY A 40 -5.80 2.59 14.42
N LEU A 41 -4.78 2.22 13.65
CA LEU A 41 -4.97 1.73 12.29
C LEU A 41 -5.74 0.42 12.28
N GLU A 42 -6.89 0.41 11.60
CA GLU A 42 -7.74 -0.78 11.45
C GLU A 42 -7.86 -1.15 9.96
N GLU A 43 -7.98 -2.44 9.68
CA GLU A 43 -8.26 -2.91 8.32
C GLU A 43 -9.65 -2.42 7.89
N GLN A 44 -9.69 -1.82 6.71
CA GLN A 44 -10.88 -1.33 6.04
C GLN A 44 -10.87 -1.82 4.59
N THR A 45 -12.06 -1.92 4.00
CA THR A 45 -12.23 -2.30 2.60
C THR A 45 -12.64 -1.08 1.79
N THR A 46 -11.94 -0.80 0.69
CA THR A 46 -12.24 0.31 -0.22
C THR A 46 -13.43 -0.02 -1.12
N PRO A 47 -14.04 0.98 -1.80
CA PRO A 47 -15.11 0.74 -2.77
C PRO A 47 -14.72 -0.25 -3.89
N SER A 48 -13.46 -0.29 -4.31
CA SER A 48 -12.91 -1.27 -5.27
C SER A 48 -12.42 -2.58 -4.62
N GLU A 49 -12.91 -2.90 -3.41
CA GLU A 49 -12.64 -4.13 -2.67
C GLU A 49 -11.16 -4.34 -2.26
N GLN A 50 -10.36 -3.27 -2.29
CA GLN A 50 -8.97 -3.33 -1.82
C GLN A 50 -8.90 -3.18 -0.31
N LYS A 51 -7.86 -3.77 0.30
CA LYS A 51 -7.60 -3.64 1.74
C LYS A 51 -6.70 -2.45 2.03
N VAL A 52 -7.02 -1.71 3.08
CA VAL A 52 -6.24 -0.57 3.55
C VAL A 52 -6.29 -0.51 5.07
N LEU A 53 -5.18 -0.18 5.71
CA LEU A 53 -5.20 0.20 7.11
C LEU A 53 -5.54 1.68 7.20
N ARG A 54 -6.54 2.02 8.00
CA ARG A 54 -6.99 3.40 8.14
C ARG A 54 -7.38 3.68 9.58
N TRP A 55 -7.07 4.88 10.02
CA TRP A 55 -7.58 5.47 11.25
C TRP A 55 -8.18 6.84 10.91
N VAL A 56 -9.27 7.20 11.58
CA VAL A 56 -9.93 8.49 11.42
C VAL A 56 -10.25 9.03 12.80
N SER A 57 -9.92 10.29 13.07
CA SER A 57 -10.25 10.94 14.34
C SER A 57 -11.77 10.97 14.52
N PRO A 58 -12.29 10.65 15.72
CA PRO A 58 -13.70 10.83 16.04
C PRO A 58 -14.16 12.27 15.72
N GLY A 59 -15.30 12.40 15.05
CA GLY A 59 -15.88 13.70 14.69
C GLY A 59 -15.21 14.42 13.51
N PHE A 60 -14.24 13.80 12.82
CA PHE A 60 -13.70 14.36 11.59
C PHE A 60 -14.77 14.43 10.49
N ASP A 61 -15.13 15.65 10.07
CA ASP A 61 -15.94 15.91 8.89
C ASP A 61 -15.06 16.52 7.79
N PRO A 62 -14.74 15.77 6.72
CA PRO A 62 -13.97 16.28 5.58
C PRO A 62 -14.60 17.53 4.93
N ARG A 63 -15.93 17.70 5.01
CA ARG A 63 -16.66 18.81 4.40
C ARG A 63 -16.44 20.15 5.12
N ALA A 64 -15.96 20.10 6.36
CA ALA A 64 -15.58 21.29 7.12
C ALA A 64 -14.33 21.98 6.56
N TYR A 65 -13.62 21.33 5.63
CA TYR A 65 -12.40 21.82 5.00
C TYR A 65 -12.64 22.19 3.55
N SER A 66 -11.87 23.15 3.05
CA SER A 66 -11.95 23.62 1.67
C SER A 66 -10.62 23.59 0.93
N THR A 67 -9.50 23.43 1.65
CA THR A 67 -8.15 23.46 1.08
C THR A 67 -7.32 22.28 1.58
N VAL A 68 -6.49 21.73 0.69
CA VAL A 68 -5.46 20.75 1.04
C VAL A 68 -4.10 21.27 0.63
N VAL A 69 -3.18 21.31 1.59
CA VAL A 69 -1.77 21.59 1.37
C VAL A 69 -1.08 20.29 1.00
N PHE A 70 -0.73 20.14 -0.28
CA PHE A 70 -0.05 18.96 -0.80
C PHE A 70 0.81 19.30 -2.01
N ARG A 71 2.13 19.13 -1.88
CA ARG A 71 3.08 19.35 -2.98
C ARG A 71 3.23 18.10 -3.85
N GLN A 72 3.62 16.98 -3.25
CA GLN A 72 3.86 15.70 -3.90
C GLN A 72 4.09 14.62 -2.83
N MET A 73 4.07 13.36 -3.26
CA MET A 73 4.51 12.21 -2.47
C MET A 73 6.00 12.34 -2.12
N GLU A 74 6.38 11.96 -0.92
CA GLU A 74 7.77 11.73 -0.54
C GLU A 74 8.23 10.34 -0.96
N LEU A 75 9.55 10.17 -1.12
CA LEU A 75 10.18 8.86 -1.23
C LEU A 75 10.88 8.61 0.11
N TYR A 76 10.34 7.69 0.92
CA TYR A 76 10.78 7.50 2.30
C TYR A 76 11.00 6.02 2.63
N PRO A 77 12.10 5.60 3.27
CA PRO A 77 13.31 6.38 3.49
C PRO A 77 13.92 6.81 2.14
N ALA A 78 14.98 7.63 2.19
CA ALA A 78 15.65 8.11 1.00
C ALA A 78 15.90 6.94 0.00
N PRO A 79 15.53 7.12 -1.28
CA PRO A 79 15.46 6.02 -2.23
C PRO A 79 16.84 5.37 -2.42
N LYS A 80 16.87 4.04 -2.44
CA LYS A 80 18.05 3.22 -2.76
C LYS A 80 17.79 2.47 -4.06
N PRO A 81 18.20 3.03 -5.22
CA PRO A 81 17.99 2.39 -6.52
C PRO A 81 18.66 1.02 -6.58
N THR A 82 18.04 0.10 -7.31
CA THR A 82 18.58 -1.22 -7.62
C THR A 82 18.48 -1.47 -9.12
N ALA A 83 19.08 -2.56 -9.62
CA ALA A 83 18.87 -3.00 -11.01
C ALA A 83 17.39 -3.28 -11.32
N ARG A 84 16.64 -3.72 -10.30
CA ARG A 84 15.23 -4.06 -10.43
C ARG A 84 14.29 -2.85 -10.32
N VAL A 85 14.66 -1.87 -9.51
CA VAL A 85 13.90 -0.63 -9.30
C VAL A 85 14.85 0.54 -9.46
N SER A 86 14.87 1.12 -10.66
CA SER A 86 15.76 2.24 -10.97
C SER A 86 15.33 3.54 -10.26
N LEU A 87 16.24 4.50 -10.15
CA LEU A 87 15.90 5.83 -9.64
C LEU A 87 14.83 6.50 -10.50
N LYS A 88 14.90 6.31 -11.82
CA LYS A 88 13.92 6.82 -12.77
C LYS A 88 12.53 6.23 -12.51
N THR A 89 12.44 4.93 -12.24
CA THR A 89 11.18 4.27 -11.85
C THR A 89 10.61 4.91 -10.58
N LEU A 90 11.44 5.14 -9.56
CA LEU A 90 10.99 5.75 -8.30
C LEU A 90 10.48 7.19 -8.50
N GLN A 91 11.18 7.98 -9.31
CA GLN A 91 10.77 9.35 -9.65
C GLN A 91 9.46 9.37 -10.48
N ASP A 92 9.31 8.44 -11.41
CA ASP A 92 8.08 8.31 -12.20
C ASP A 92 6.90 7.88 -11.34
N LEU A 93 7.12 6.96 -10.39
CA LEU A 93 6.12 6.56 -9.41
C LEU A 93 5.74 7.71 -8.47
N GLN A 94 6.72 8.48 -8.01
CA GLN A 94 6.49 9.68 -7.21
C GLN A 94 5.57 10.65 -7.95
N LEU A 95 5.90 10.97 -9.20
CA LEU A 95 5.11 11.87 -10.03
C LEU A 95 3.70 11.32 -10.30
N MET A 96 3.59 10.06 -10.74
CA MET A 96 2.32 9.43 -11.10
C MET A 96 1.38 9.33 -9.89
N THR A 97 1.90 8.91 -8.74
CA THR A 97 1.13 8.79 -7.50
C THR A 97 0.74 10.17 -6.97
N SER A 98 1.63 11.16 -7.03
CA SER A 98 1.30 12.54 -6.66
C SER A 98 0.15 13.10 -7.50
N ASN A 99 0.16 12.84 -8.81
CA ASN A 99 -0.89 13.28 -9.71
C ASN A 99 -2.22 12.56 -9.44
N SER A 100 -2.18 11.26 -9.14
CA SER A 100 -3.35 10.47 -8.71
C SER A 100 -3.98 11.06 -7.44
N VAL A 101 -3.17 11.31 -6.41
CA VAL A 101 -3.63 11.93 -5.15
C VAL A 101 -4.22 13.32 -5.41
N LYS A 102 -3.51 14.18 -6.16
CA LYS A 102 -4.01 15.52 -6.50
C LYS A 102 -5.34 15.45 -7.25
N SER A 103 -5.46 14.56 -8.23
CA SER A 103 -6.69 14.38 -9.01
C SER A 103 -7.87 13.95 -8.13
N ALA A 104 -7.63 13.11 -7.12
CA ALA A 104 -8.66 12.71 -6.17
C ALA A 104 -9.14 13.88 -5.31
N PHE A 105 -8.22 14.65 -4.71
CA PHE A 105 -8.56 15.76 -3.84
C PHE A 105 -9.15 16.97 -4.60
N ALA A 106 -8.73 17.20 -5.85
CA ALA A 106 -9.18 18.34 -6.65
C ALA A 106 -10.69 18.33 -6.96
N GLN A 107 -11.37 17.20 -6.78
CA GLN A 107 -12.82 17.12 -6.92
C GLN A 107 -13.58 17.92 -5.85
N ARG A 108 -12.96 18.18 -4.69
CA ARG A 108 -13.64 18.79 -3.53
C ARG A 108 -12.88 19.95 -2.89
N TYR A 109 -11.55 19.99 -3.05
CA TYR A 109 -10.68 20.93 -2.35
C TYR A 109 -9.83 21.73 -3.32
N THR A 110 -9.54 22.98 -2.94
CA THR A 110 -8.43 23.74 -3.51
C THR A 110 -7.12 23.10 -3.07
N ILE A 111 -6.23 22.78 -4.00
CA ILE A 111 -4.92 22.20 -3.66
C ILE A 111 -3.85 23.26 -3.78
N VAL A 112 -3.06 23.45 -2.73
CA VAL A 112 -1.93 24.37 -2.71
C VAL A 112 -0.65 23.62 -2.31
N PRO A 113 0.52 23.95 -2.87
CA PRO A 113 1.75 23.20 -2.57
C PRO A 113 2.35 23.58 -1.20
N TYR A 114 2.00 24.75 -0.65
CA TYR A 114 2.51 25.27 0.61
C TYR A 114 1.41 25.98 1.40
N ALA A 115 1.47 25.89 2.73
CA ALA A 115 0.42 26.43 3.61
C ALA A 115 0.23 27.95 3.47
N GLN A 116 1.31 28.69 3.16
CA GLN A 116 1.27 30.15 2.95
C GLN A 116 0.46 30.56 1.71
N LEU A 117 0.14 29.62 0.82
CA LEU A 117 -0.66 29.85 -0.38
C LEU A 117 -2.14 29.50 -0.18
N ALA A 118 -2.51 28.97 0.98
CA ALA A 118 -3.91 28.69 1.29
C ALA A 118 -4.71 30.00 1.38
N PRO A 119 -5.96 30.05 0.89
CA PRO A 119 -6.83 31.21 1.07
C PRO A 119 -6.98 31.57 2.56
N THR A 120 -6.94 32.87 2.88
CA THR A 120 -6.89 33.39 4.26
C THR A 120 -7.97 32.83 5.19
N ASP A 121 -9.20 32.65 4.67
CA ASP A 121 -10.35 32.16 5.45
C ASP A 121 -10.66 30.67 5.20
N SER A 122 -9.73 29.93 4.60
CA SER A 122 -9.92 28.50 4.34
C SER A 122 -9.52 27.64 5.53
N ARG A 123 -10.38 26.67 5.87
CA ARG A 123 -9.98 25.59 6.76
C ARG A 123 -9.19 24.56 5.95
N SER A 124 -7.92 24.41 6.31
CA SER A 124 -6.94 23.65 5.53
C SER A 124 -6.57 22.34 6.19
N LEU A 125 -6.37 21.31 5.36
CA LEU A 125 -5.71 20.06 5.74
C LEU A 125 -4.28 20.08 5.19
N ILE A 126 -3.34 19.53 5.94
CA ILE A 126 -1.98 19.24 5.45
C ILE A 126 -1.90 17.75 5.18
N LEU A 127 -1.59 17.38 3.93
CA LEU A 127 -1.38 16.00 3.55
C LEU A 127 0.13 15.71 3.50
N GLN A 128 0.59 14.86 4.41
CA GLN A 128 1.93 14.27 4.37
C GLN A 128 1.78 12.85 3.86
N ALA A 129 2.42 12.52 2.75
CA ALA A 129 2.26 11.20 2.13
C ALA A 129 3.56 10.74 1.50
N ALA A 130 3.88 9.46 1.63
CA ALA A 130 5.10 8.87 1.11
C ALA A 130 4.84 7.55 0.38
N ILE A 131 5.62 7.31 -0.66
CA ILE A 131 5.86 5.97 -1.18
C ILE A 131 6.98 5.39 -0.32
N THR A 132 6.64 4.35 0.45
CA THR A 132 7.53 3.84 1.49
C THR A 132 8.32 2.60 1.11
N HIS A 133 7.84 1.90 0.08
CA HIS A 133 8.53 0.75 -0.48
C HIS A 133 8.02 0.44 -1.90
N VAL A 134 8.90 -0.06 -2.76
CA VAL A 134 8.56 -0.58 -4.10
C VAL A 134 9.31 -1.89 -4.30
N SER A 135 8.60 -2.97 -4.57
CA SER A 135 9.16 -4.32 -4.71
C SER A 135 8.26 -5.20 -5.57
N ALA A 136 8.58 -6.48 -5.67
CA ALA A 136 7.67 -7.49 -6.19
C ALA A 136 7.83 -8.77 -5.37
N ASN A 137 6.72 -9.49 -5.17
CA ASN A 137 6.67 -10.73 -4.41
C ASN A 137 6.07 -11.86 -5.24
N ASN A 138 6.51 -13.11 -4.99
CA ASN A 138 5.97 -14.30 -5.65
C ASN A 138 4.44 -14.30 -5.58
N GLU A 139 3.79 -14.56 -6.73
CA GLU A 139 2.35 -14.74 -6.77
C GLU A 139 1.95 -15.95 -5.91
N GLY A 140 0.80 -15.85 -5.21
CA GLY A 140 0.27 -16.96 -4.42
C GLY A 140 0.08 -18.23 -5.26
N MET A 141 0.11 -19.42 -4.65
CA MET A 141 -0.07 -20.67 -5.39
C MET A 141 -1.42 -20.68 -6.10
N HIS A 142 -1.41 -20.94 -7.41
CA HIS A 142 -2.63 -21.20 -8.15
C HIS A 142 -3.23 -22.55 -7.71
N TRP A 143 -4.55 -22.70 -7.84
CA TRP A 143 -5.26 -23.90 -7.36
C TRP A 143 -4.77 -25.21 -8.03
N TYR A 144 -4.23 -25.15 -9.25
CA TYR A 144 -3.65 -26.29 -9.97
C TYR A 144 -2.20 -26.61 -9.55
N GLU A 145 -1.54 -25.73 -8.80
CA GLU A 145 -0.21 -25.98 -8.22
C GLU A 145 -0.28 -26.79 -6.92
N ALA A 146 -1.49 -27.15 -6.47
CA ALA A 146 -1.72 -28.13 -5.41
C ALA A 146 -1.43 -29.58 -5.86
N VAL A 147 -1.13 -29.81 -7.14
CA VAL A 147 -0.74 -31.13 -7.69
C VAL A 147 0.75 -31.40 -7.37
N PRO A 148 1.15 -32.58 -6.86
CA PRO A 148 2.50 -32.80 -6.31
C PRO A 148 3.67 -32.45 -7.24
N ILE A 149 3.58 -32.76 -8.54
CA ILE A 149 4.63 -32.42 -9.51
C ILE A 149 4.67 -30.91 -9.75
N ALA A 150 3.51 -30.29 -9.93
CA ALA A 150 3.38 -28.84 -10.10
C ALA A 150 3.84 -28.09 -8.84
N ALA A 151 3.59 -28.64 -7.65
CA ALA A 151 4.03 -28.08 -6.37
C ALA A 151 5.56 -28.08 -6.25
N ILE A 152 6.25 -29.16 -6.64
CA ILE A 152 7.72 -29.21 -6.63
C ILE A 152 8.31 -28.21 -7.63
N VAL A 153 7.77 -28.17 -8.85
CA VAL A 153 8.22 -27.24 -9.89
C VAL A 153 7.94 -25.79 -9.47
N GLY A 154 6.75 -25.51 -8.93
CA GLY A 154 6.36 -24.21 -8.39
C GLY A 154 7.23 -23.77 -7.22
N ALA A 155 7.55 -24.68 -6.29
CA ALA A 155 8.45 -24.41 -5.16
C ALA A 155 9.89 -24.15 -5.63
N THR A 156 10.37 -24.92 -6.62
CA THR A 156 11.69 -24.70 -7.22
C THR A 156 11.74 -23.34 -7.90
N GLN A 157 10.75 -23.01 -8.74
CA GLN A 157 10.66 -21.71 -9.40
C GLN A 157 10.52 -20.55 -8.40
N ALA A 158 9.78 -20.73 -7.30
CA ALA A 158 9.66 -19.73 -6.25
C ALA A 158 10.99 -19.50 -5.53
N ALA A 159 11.75 -20.55 -5.25
CA ALA A 159 13.06 -20.49 -4.60
C ALA A 159 14.15 -19.92 -5.52
N THR A 160 14.09 -20.21 -6.83
CA THR A 160 15.06 -19.71 -7.82
C THR A 160 14.64 -18.39 -8.46
N GLY A 161 13.49 -17.82 -8.08
CA GLY A 161 12.99 -16.55 -8.63
C GLY A 161 12.46 -16.61 -10.06
N HIS A 162 12.23 -17.80 -10.61
CA HIS A 162 11.62 -18.00 -11.95
C HIS A 162 10.09 -17.95 -11.93
N ARG A 163 9.47 -17.88 -10.75
CA ARG A 163 8.02 -17.74 -10.59
C ARG A 163 7.57 -16.32 -10.93
N ASP A 164 6.38 -16.20 -11.50
CA ASP A 164 5.68 -14.93 -11.65
C ASP A 164 5.55 -14.20 -10.29
N GLN A 165 5.71 -12.87 -10.33
CA GLN A 165 5.69 -12.01 -9.15
C GLN A 165 4.77 -10.83 -9.36
N THR A 166 4.03 -10.41 -8.34
CA THR A 166 3.21 -9.19 -8.41
C THR A 166 4.04 -7.99 -7.97
N ALA A 167 4.04 -6.91 -8.76
CA ALA A 167 4.63 -5.63 -8.34
C ALA A 167 3.83 -5.04 -7.18
N GLU A 168 4.53 -4.50 -6.17
CA GLU A 168 3.93 -3.97 -4.95
C GLU A 168 4.54 -2.61 -4.61
N MET A 169 3.69 -1.69 -4.18
CA MET A 169 4.09 -0.37 -3.69
C MET A 169 3.37 -0.07 -2.38
N TYR A 170 4.10 0.45 -1.40
CA TYR A 170 3.55 0.82 -0.09
C TYR A 170 3.38 2.32 -0.05
N ILE A 171 2.19 2.76 0.36
CA ILE A 171 1.85 4.17 0.54
C ILE A 171 1.45 4.37 1.99
N GLU A 172 2.05 5.37 2.62
CA GLU A 172 1.68 5.82 3.96
C GLU A 172 1.30 7.30 3.89
N ALA A 173 0.23 7.69 4.58
CA ALA A 173 -0.17 9.09 4.64
C ALA A 173 -0.78 9.49 5.98
N ASP A 174 -0.49 10.71 6.39
CA ASP A 174 -1.08 11.43 7.52
C ASP A 174 -1.76 12.70 7.02
N LEU A 175 -3.00 12.91 7.43
CA LEU A 175 -3.82 14.06 7.10
C LEU A 175 -4.07 14.84 8.38
N ILE A 176 -3.63 16.09 8.40
CA ILE A 176 -3.51 16.91 9.61
C ILE A 176 -4.40 18.14 9.48
N ASP A 177 -5.15 18.49 10.52
CA ASP A 177 -5.86 19.78 10.58
C ASP A 177 -4.84 20.90 10.81
N ALA A 178 -4.77 21.85 9.87
CA ALA A 178 -3.72 22.87 9.88
C ALA A 178 -3.81 23.85 11.06
N GLN A 179 -4.98 23.96 11.71
CA GLN A 179 -5.19 24.88 12.83
C GLN A 179 -4.69 24.29 14.15
N SER A 180 -5.01 23.02 14.40
CA SER A 180 -4.64 22.31 15.63
C SER A 180 -3.28 21.61 15.53
N GLY A 181 -2.83 21.29 14.32
CA GLY A 181 -1.63 20.47 14.09
C GLY A 181 -1.83 18.99 14.43
N LEU A 182 -3.08 18.55 14.67
CA LEU A 182 -3.39 17.17 15.05
C LEU A 182 -3.78 16.32 13.84
N PRO A 183 -3.39 15.03 13.82
CA PRO A 183 -3.81 14.12 12.77
C PRO A 183 -5.32 13.86 12.87
N VAL A 184 -6.01 14.00 11.74
CA VAL A 184 -7.44 13.73 11.60
C VAL A 184 -7.72 12.44 10.81
N ALA A 185 -6.75 11.96 10.03
CA ALA A 185 -6.81 10.67 9.37
C ALA A 185 -5.40 10.14 9.07
N LYS A 186 -5.21 8.82 9.19
CA LYS A 186 -3.98 8.12 8.85
C LYS A 186 -4.29 6.93 7.97
N MET A 187 -3.37 6.57 7.09
CA MET A 187 -3.50 5.36 6.29
C MET A 187 -2.18 4.68 5.95
N VAL A 188 -2.24 3.37 5.80
CA VAL A 188 -1.20 2.53 5.20
C VAL A 188 -1.87 1.64 4.16
N ARG A 189 -1.45 1.75 2.90
CA ARG A 189 -2.00 0.96 1.80
C ARG A 189 -0.88 0.25 1.08
N LYS A 190 -1.08 -1.05 0.89
CA LYS A 190 -0.33 -1.84 -0.07
C LYS A 190 -1.06 -1.78 -1.42
N VAL A 191 -0.37 -1.32 -2.44
CA VAL A 191 -0.86 -1.17 -3.81
C VAL A 191 -0.29 -2.31 -4.64
N PHE A 192 -1.16 -3.13 -5.21
CA PHE A 192 -0.80 -4.24 -6.08
C PHE A 192 -0.82 -3.78 -7.54
N GLY A 193 0.33 -3.82 -8.20
CA GLY A 193 0.51 -3.53 -9.62
C GLY A 193 0.34 -4.78 -10.50
N ALA A 194 0.97 -4.74 -11.67
CA ALA A 194 0.95 -5.84 -12.63
C ALA A 194 1.75 -7.06 -12.18
N THR A 195 1.41 -8.22 -12.74
CA THR A 195 2.22 -9.44 -12.67
C THR A 195 3.45 -9.30 -13.59
N LEU A 196 4.61 -9.64 -13.03
CA LEU A 196 5.92 -9.69 -13.64
C LEU A 196 6.30 -11.16 -13.86
N LYS A 197 7.05 -11.45 -14.92
CA LYS A 197 7.39 -12.81 -15.32
C LYS A 197 8.32 -13.56 -14.35
N ASN A 198 9.14 -12.82 -13.60
CA ASN A 198 10.15 -13.38 -12.71
C ASN A 198 10.81 -12.30 -11.83
N ALA A 199 11.76 -12.73 -11.01
CA ALA A 199 12.56 -11.89 -10.13
C ALA A 199 13.53 -10.94 -10.85
N GLU A 200 13.80 -11.14 -12.15
CA GLU A 200 14.76 -10.35 -12.93
C GLU A 200 14.07 -9.21 -13.71
N GLN A 201 12.78 -9.34 -14.01
CA GLN A 201 12.03 -8.32 -14.72
C GLN A 201 12.08 -7.00 -13.94
N PRO A 202 12.56 -5.91 -14.57
CA PRO A 202 12.54 -4.58 -13.95
C PRO A 202 11.12 -4.10 -13.69
N ILE A 203 10.92 -3.45 -12.55
CA ILE A 203 9.68 -2.77 -12.21
C ILE A 203 9.67 -1.40 -12.86
N VAL A 204 8.57 -1.08 -13.53
CA VAL A 204 8.34 0.23 -14.16
C VAL A 204 7.09 0.89 -13.60
N ALA A 205 7.04 2.22 -13.63
CA ALA A 205 5.91 2.96 -13.07
C ALA A 205 4.56 2.57 -13.70
N ASN A 206 4.58 2.17 -14.98
CA ASN A 206 3.37 1.75 -15.70
C ASN A 206 2.74 0.47 -15.15
N ASP A 207 3.50 -0.36 -14.42
CA ASP A 207 2.97 -1.56 -13.75
C ASP A 207 1.90 -1.20 -12.70
N PHE A 208 1.89 0.03 -12.20
CA PHE A 208 0.94 0.50 -11.18
C PHE A 208 -0.19 1.35 -11.75
N LYS A 209 -0.23 1.59 -13.07
CA LYS A 209 -1.18 2.54 -13.68
C LYS A 209 -2.64 2.22 -13.38
N VAL A 210 -3.03 0.95 -13.52
CA VAL A 210 -4.41 0.50 -13.26
C VAL A 210 -4.74 0.62 -11.77
N ALA A 211 -3.82 0.19 -10.91
CA ALA A 211 -3.98 0.22 -9.46
C ALA A 211 -4.11 1.66 -8.92
N LEU A 212 -3.31 2.60 -9.44
CA LEU A 212 -3.39 4.01 -9.10
C LEU A 212 -4.69 4.67 -9.61
N LYS A 213 -5.22 4.23 -10.76
CA LYS A 213 -6.54 4.66 -11.20
C LYS A 213 -7.61 4.21 -10.19
N GLY A 214 -7.63 2.93 -9.82
CA GLY A 214 -8.57 2.41 -8.82
C GLY A 214 -8.43 3.09 -7.45
N MET A 215 -7.20 3.38 -7.02
CA MET A 215 -6.94 4.15 -5.81
C MET A 215 -7.52 5.57 -5.89
N THR A 216 -7.36 6.25 -7.03
CA THR A 216 -7.95 7.59 -7.27
C THR A 216 -9.46 7.53 -7.15
N ASP A 217 -10.09 6.56 -7.80
CA ASP A 217 -11.54 6.38 -7.80
C ASP A 217 -12.07 6.08 -6.37
N ASP A 218 -11.36 5.22 -5.61
CA ASP A 218 -11.66 4.92 -4.20
C ASP A 218 -11.63 6.20 -3.34
N MET A 219 -10.56 7.00 -3.49
CA MET A 219 -10.38 8.23 -2.71
C MET A 219 -11.50 9.23 -3.02
N GLN A 220 -11.84 9.43 -4.30
CA GLN A 220 -12.92 10.31 -4.70
C GLN A 220 -14.26 9.85 -4.10
N ALA A 221 -14.58 8.56 -4.19
CA ALA A 221 -15.80 8.01 -3.61
C ALA A 221 -15.86 8.22 -2.09
N LEU A 222 -14.75 8.06 -1.37
CA LEU A 222 -14.69 8.30 0.07
C LEU A 222 -14.84 9.78 0.45
N LEU A 223 -14.21 10.69 -0.31
CA LEU A 223 -14.26 12.13 -0.06
C LEU A 223 -15.61 12.77 -0.42
N LEU A 224 -16.36 12.14 -1.33
CA LEU A 224 -17.67 12.61 -1.79
C LEU A 224 -18.85 11.95 -1.04
N LYS A 225 -18.58 10.94 -0.19
CA LYS A 225 -19.62 10.23 0.57
C LYS A 225 -20.31 11.21 1.55
N ARG A 226 -21.64 11.23 1.51
CA ARG A 226 -22.50 12.11 2.33
C ARG A 226 -22.51 11.73 3.80
#